data_AF-A0A552ZIY3-F1
#
_entry.id   AF-A0A552ZIY3-F1
#
_cell.length_a   1.000
_cell.length_b   1.000
_cell.length_c   1.000
_cell.angle_alpha   90.00
_cell.angle_beta   90.00
_cell.angle_gamma   90.00
#
_symmetry.space_group_name_H-M   'P 1'
#
loop_
_entity.id
_entity.type
_entity.pdbx_description
1 polymer ?
#
loop_
_entity_poly.entity_id
_entity_poly.type
_entity_poly.pdbx_seq_one_letter_code
_entity_poly.pdbx_strand_id
1 'polypeptide(L)' 'MATSVPSDDEMRVNFQVLLNNALTHGRAAARDCGLGPATIAAINAIAYDHPDAEADAIAAAYDAFGAEHVGEEPTSRSA' A
#
# COMPACT_ATOMS: atom_id res chain seq x y z
N MET A 1 -19.75 -5.02 18.55
CA MET A 1 -19.18 -5.62 17.33
C MET A 1 -17.69 -5.33 17.38
N ALA A 2 -16.85 -6.35 17.62
CA ALA A 2 -15.41 -6.17 17.65
C ALA A 2 -14.93 -5.97 16.20
N THR A 3 -14.56 -4.75 15.84
CA THR A 3 -13.77 -4.50 14.63
C THR A 3 -12.38 -5.03 14.92
N SER A 4 -12.18 -6.34 14.70
CA SER A 4 -10.85 -6.93 14.72
C SER A 4 -10.02 -6.17 13.72
N VAL A 5 -8.97 -5.50 14.21
CA VAL A 5 -7.99 -4.83 13.38
C VAL A 5 -7.48 -5.90 12.38
N PRO A 6 -7.57 -5.67 11.06
CA PRO A 6 -7.16 -6.68 10.09
C PRO A 6 -5.69 -7.03 10.35
N SER A 7 -5.38 -8.33 10.28
CA SER A 7 -4.00 -8.78 10.49
C SER A 7 -3.11 -8.25 9.37
N ASP A 8 -1.80 -8.09 9.62
CA ASP A 8 -0.84 -7.59 8.63
C ASP A 8 -0.91 -8.36 7.29
N ASP A 9 -1.14 -9.67 7.36
CA ASP A 9 -1.32 -10.53 6.19
C ASP A 9 -2.58 -10.18 5.37
N GLU A 10 -3.70 -9.87 6.03
CA GLU A 10 -4.94 -9.44 5.35
C GLU A 10 -4.78 -8.07 4.69
N MET A 11 -4.07 -7.14 5.33
CA MET A 11 -3.73 -5.83 4.77
C MET A 11 -2.82 -5.98 3.55
N ARG A 12 -1.84 -6.88 3.61
CA ARG A 12 -0.93 -7.19 2.51
C ARG A 12 -1.64 -7.82 1.32
N VAL A 13 -2.60 -8.72 1.57
CA VAL A 13 -3.45 -9.30 0.53
C VAL A 13 -4.29 -8.20 -0.12
N ASN A 14 -4.91 -7.33 0.67
CA ASN A 14 -5.73 -6.24 0.15
C ASN A 14 -4.90 -5.24 -0.69
N PHE A 15 -3.70 -4.89 -0.22
CA PHE A 15 -2.74 -4.08 -0.97
C PHE A 15 -2.42 -4.70 -2.33
N GLN A 16 -2.07 -5.99 -2.38
CA GLN A 16 -1.75 -6.68 -3.62
C GLN A 16 -2.93 -6.71 -4.61
N VAL A 17 -4.15 -6.90 -4.12
CA VAL A 17 -5.37 -6.89 -4.96
C VAL A 17 -5.60 -5.51 -5.58
N LEU A 18 -5.44 -4.43 -4.79
CA LEU A 18 -5.59 -3.07 -5.28
C LEU A 18 -4.49 -2.68 -6.26
N LEU A 19 -3.25 -3.03 -5.96
CA LEU A 19 -2.10 -2.82 -6.84
C LEU A 19 -2.27 -3.55 -8.18
N ASN A 20 -2.72 -4.80 -8.14
CA ASN A 20 -2.98 -5.56 -9.36
C ASN A 20 -4.07 -4.91 -10.22
N ASN A 21 -5.16 -4.42 -9.61
CA ASN A 21 -6.21 -3.69 -10.31
C ASN A 21 -5.70 -2.35 -10.91
N ALA A 22 -4.81 -1.64 -10.21
CA ALA A 22 -4.18 -0.44 -10.75
C ALA A 22 -3.30 -0.76 -11.96
N LEU A 23 -2.51 -1.83 -11.90
CA LEU A 23 -1.60 -2.24 -12.98
C LEU A 23 -2.28 -2.87 -14.19
N THR A 24 -3.44 -3.51 -14.02
CA THR A 24 -4.13 -4.22 -15.11
C THR A 24 -5.29 -3.41 -15.70
N HIS A 25 -5.92 -2.57 -14.88
CA HIS A 25 -7.13 -1.84 -15.24
C HIS A 25 -7.01 -0.33 -15.07
N GLY A 26 -5.88 0.19 -14.59
CA GLY A 26 -5.73 1.63 -14.28
C GLY A 26 -6.68 2.10 -13.18
N ARG A 27 -7.06 1.21 -12.25
CA ARG A 27 -8.08 1.50 -11.25
C ARG A 27 -7.47 1.95 -9.91
N ALA A 28 -7.84 3.16 -9.50
CA ALA A 28 -7.48 3.76 -8.22
C ALA A 28 -7.97 2.95 -7.00
N ALA A 29 -7.20 3.00 -5.90
CA ALA A 29 -7.56 2.39 -4.62
C ALA A 29 -8.64 3.20 -3.89
N ALA A 30 -9.59 2.51 -3.25
CA ALA A 30 -10.61 3.18 -2.46
C ALA A 30 -10.05 3.67 -1.12
N ARG A 31 -10.53 4.84 -0.67
CA ARG A 31 -10.10 5.47 0.60
C ARG A 31 -10.47 4.65 1.85
N ASP A 32 -11.50 3.82 1.78
CA ASP A 32 -11.98 2.98 2.88
C ASP A 32 -11.34 1.58 2.92
N CYS A 33 -10.27 1.33 2.15
CA CYS A 33 -9.63 0.00 2.09
C CYS A 33 -8.76 -0.35 3.31
N GLY A 34 -8.67 0.52 4.32
CA GLY A 34 -7.89 0.26 5.54
C GLY A 34 -6.36 0.27 5.32
N LEU A 35 -5.91 0.71 4.14
CA LEU A 35 -4.51 1.02 3.86
C LEU A 35 -4.21 2.45 4.30
N GLY A 36 -2.94 2.72 4.61
CA GLY A 36 -2.53 4.07 4.95
C GLY A 36 -2.57 5.02 3.75
N PRO A 37 -2.67 6.34 4.02
CA PRO A 37 -2.81 7.36 2.99
C PRO A 37 -1.63 7.41 2.00
N ALA A 38 -0.41 7.06 2.42
CA ALA A 38 0.75 7.05 1.54
C ALA A 38 0.65 5.90 0.53
N THR A 39 0.28 4.71 1.00
CA THR A 39 0.04 3.53 0.16
C THR A 39 -1.05 3.79 -0.88
N ILE A 40 -2.17 4.42 -0.47
CA ILE A 40 -3.28 4.75 -1.37
C ILE A 40 -2.83 5.75 -2.44
N ALA A 41 -2.05 6.77 -2.07
CA ALA A 41 -1.53 7.75 -3.02
C ALA A 41 -0.63 7.10 -4.08
N ALA A 42 0.25 6.19 -3.67
CA ALA A 42 1.13 5.46 -4.58
C ALA A 42 0.34 4.57 -5.56
N ILE A 43 -0.66 3.81 -5.08
CA ILE A 43 -1.52 3.01 -5.96
C ILE A 43 -2.29 3.89 -6.96
N ASN A 44 -2.76 5.06 -6.52
CA ASN A 44 -3.45 6.00 -7.41
C ASN A 44 -2.52 6.60 -8.47
N ALA A 45 -1.25 6.83 -8.13
CA ALA A 45 -0.25 7.27 -9.11
C ALA A 45 -0.01 6.20 -10.18
N ILE A 46 0.16 4.93 -9.77
CA ILE A 46 0.27 3.79 -10.69
C ILE A 46 -0.96 3.68 -11.60
N ALA A 47 -2.16 3.82 -11.03
CA ALA A 47 -3.40 3.76 -11.78
C ALA A 47 -3.52 4.90 -12.80
N TYR A 48 -3.00 6.09 -12.48
CA TYR A 48 -2.99 7.24 -13.39
C TYR A 48 -1.99 7.07 -14.53
N ASP A 49 -0.83 6.49 -14.24
CA ASP A 49 0.24 6.26 -15.22
C ASP A 49 -0.03 5.05 -16.13
N HIS A 50 -1.00 4.22 -15.78
CA HIS A 50 -1.41 3.07 -16.58
C HIS A 50 -1.82 3.46 -18.03
N PRO A 51 -1.33 2.74 -19.06
CA PRO A 51 -0.61 1.46 -19.00
C PRO A 51 0.92 1.56 -18.93
N ASP A 52 1.49 2.77 -18.81
CA ASP A 52 2.94 3.02 -18.84
C ASP A 52 3.62 2.94 -17.47
N ALA A 53 2.84 2.64 -16.42
CA ALA A 53 3.29 2.57 -15.02
C ALA A 53 4.64 1.84 -14.86
N GLU A 54 5.66 2.61 -14.47
CA GLU A 54 7.02 2.10 -14.31
C GLU A 54 7.21 1.26 -13.03
N ALA A 55 8.23 0.41 -13.05
CA ALA A 55 8.62 -0.40 -11.90
C ALA A 55 8.97 0.43 -10.65
N ASP A 56 9.42 1.67 -10.83
CA ASP A 56 9.70 2.62 -9.75
C ASP A 56 8.43 2.98 -8.98
N ALA A 57 7.32 3.21 -9.68
CA ALA A 57 6.03 3.51 -9.06
C ALA A 57 5.52 2.31 -8.23
N ILE A 58 5.74 1.09 -8.73
CA ILE A 58 5.42 -0.15 -7.99
C ILE A 58 6.29 -0.26 -6.73
N ALA A 59 7.59 0.00 -6.83
CA ALA A 59 8.50 -0.01 -5.68
C ALA A 59 8.08 1.02 -4.63
N ALA A 60 7.70 2.23 -5.05
CA ALA A 60 7.21 3.28 -4.16
C ALA A 60 5.92 2.87 -3.41
N ALA A 61 5.02 2.10 -4.04
CA ALA A 61 3.84 1.58 -3.36
C ALA A 61 4.18 0.54 -2.27
N TYR A 62 5.16 -0.33 -2.52
CA TYR A 62 5.64 -1.29 -1.51
C TYR A 62 6.41 -0.61 -0.37
N ASP A 63 7.19 0.42 -0.67
CA ASP A 63 7.89 1.23 0.34
C ASP A 63 6.89 1.95 1.26
N ALA A 64 5.88 2.61 0.68
CA ALA A 64 4.82 3.26 1.43
C ALA A 64 4.04 2.27 2.31
N PHE A 65 3.69 1.09 1.78
CA PHE A 65 3.05 0.03 2.56
C PHE A 65 3.98 -0.45 3.70
N GLY A 66 5.25 -0.66 3.41
CA GLY A 66 6.26 -1.03 4.40
C GLY A 66 6.38 0.01 5.51
N ALA A 67 6.47 1.29 5.18
CA ALA A 67 6.58 2.37 6.16
C ALA A 67 5.33 2.51 7.06
N GLU A 68 4.14 2.22 6.52
CA GLU A 68 2.88 2.33 7.26
C GLU A 68 2.55 1.09 8.11
N HIS A 69 3.05 -0.09 7.74
CA HIS A 69 2.73 -1.37 8.40
C HIS A 69 3.91 -2.00 9.16
N VAL A 70 5.14 -1.80 8.71
CA VAL A 70 6.34 -2.04 9.52
C VAL A 70 6.56 -0.78 10.33
N GLY A 71 5.77 -0.64 11.40
CA GLY A 71 6.05 0.34 12.44
C GLY A 71 7.51 0.21 12.81
N GLU A 72 8.21 1.34 12.73
CA GLU A 72 9.60 1.55 13.12
C GLU A 72 10.02 0.50 14.16
N GLU A 73 10.92 -0.42 13.78
CA GLU A 73 11.69 -1.13 14.81
C GLU A 73 12.21 -0.04 15.75
N PRO A 74 11.93 -0.09 17.07
CA PRO A 74 12.49 0.87 17.98
C PRO A 74 13.99 0.68 17.88
N THR A 75 14.64 1.58 17.15
CA THR A 75 16.09 1.71 17.14
C THR A 75 16.46 1.95 18.59
N SER A 76 16.84 0.85 19.25
CA SER A 76 17.39 0.86 20.59
C SER A 76 18.73 1.56 20.50
N ARG A 77 18.68 2.89 20.50
CA ARG A 77 19.78 3.79 20.73
C ARG A 77 20.17 3.63 22.20
N SER A 78 20.95 2.59 22.50
CA SER A 78 21.66 2.50 23.77
C SER A 78 23.04 3.12 23.56
N ALA A 79 23.21 4.29 24.17
CA ALA A 79 24.46 5.05 24.29
C ALA A 79 25.36 4.47 25.38
#